data_AF-A0A1F0IUB1-F1
#
_entry.id   AF-A0A1F0IUB1-F1
#
_cell.length_a   1.000
_cell.length_b   1.000
_cell.length_c   1.000
_cell.angle_alpha   90.00
_cell.angle_beta   90.00
_cell.angle_gamma   90.00
#
_symmetry.space_group_name_H-M   'P 1'
#
loop_
_entity.id
_entity.type
_entity.pdbx_description
1 polymer ?
#
loop_
_entity_poly.entity_id
_entity_poly.type
_entity_poly.pdbx_seq_one_letter_code
_entity_poly.pdbx_strand_id
1 'polypeptide(L)'
;MEQKEKPIDNFKSAIIACLFAGTGPLSPQGELIQDLAKFYPVDAVIAINQLLAETLIRKEGNGDISLTPKGYRIIQFYGNYHEYLHALKKQRIDKEKEKQLDSKVKKSTIFSNYLNATSAICSIVGFIAGILSADQIKRILAWLLSTA
;
A
#
# COMPACT_ATOMS: atom_id res chain seq x y z
N MET A 1 11.51 4.98 -13.10
CA MET A 1 10.92 3.93 -13.95
C MET A 1 9.63 4.47 -14.51
N GLU A 2 9.64 4.92 -15.76
CA GLU A 2 8.39 5.18 -16.49
C GLU A 2 7.57 3.89 -16.49
N GLN A 3 6.37 3.94 -15.94
CA GLN A 3 5.44 2.84 -16.09
C GLN A 3 5.02 2.83 -17.55
N LYS A 4 5.39 1.78 -18.28
CA LYS A 4 4.85 1.53 -19.62
C LYS A 4 3.32 1.47 -19.46
N GLU A 5 2.63 2.47 -20.01
CA GLU A 5 1.18 2.51 -20.02
C GLU A 5 0.63 1.22 -20.62
N LYS A 6 -0.38 0.64 -19.96
CA LYS A 6 -1.04 -0.53 -20.52
C LYS A 6 -2.00 -0.07 -21.60
N PRO A 7 -1.96 -0.64 -22.81
CA PRO A 7 -2.86 -0.25 -23.90
C PRO A 7 -4.35 -0.26 -23.53
N ILE A 8 -4.74 -1.14 -22.61
CA ILE A 8 -6.13 -1.26 -22.12
C ILE A 8 -6.56 -0.09 -21.24
N ASP A 9 -5.64 0.49 -20.45
CA ASP A 9 -5.97 1.61 -19.57
C ASP A 9 -6.19 2.90 -20.39
N ASN A 10 -5.48 3.05 -21.50
CA ASN A 10 -5.66 4.16 -22.43
C ASN A 10 -7.03 4.07 -23.14
N PHE A 11 -7.42 2.88 -23.58
CA PHE A 11 -8.76 2.65 -24.15
C PHE A 11 -9.88 2.89 -23.14
N LYS A 12 -9.73 2.41 -21.89
CA LYS A 12 -10.68 2.70 -20.79
C LYS A 12 -10.78 4.21 -20.52
N SER A 13 -9.65 4.92 -20.52
CA SER A 13 -9.63 6.38 -20.36
C SER A 13 -10.41 7.08 -21.48
N ALA A 14 -10.24 6.63 -22.72
CA ALA A 14 -10.97 7.18 -23.87
C ALA A 14 -12.48 6.93 -23.75
N ILE A 15 -12.91 5.72 -23.38
CA ILE A 15 -14.34 5.43 -23.14
C ILE A 15 -14.92 6.35 -22.07
N ILE A 16 -14.25 6.50 -20.93
CA ILE A 16 -14.73 7.38 -19.84
C ILE A 16 -14.80 8.83 -20.32
N ALA A 17 -13.80 9.32 -21.06
CA ALA A 17 -13.80 10.66 -21.61
C ALA A 17 -14.96 10.88 -22.60
N CYS A 18 -15.24 9.92 -23.49
CA CYS A 18 -16.36 9.98 -24.41
C CYS A 18 -17.71 9.97 -23.69
N LEU A 19 -17.88 9.13 -22.66
CA LEU A 19 -19.10 9.12 -21.85
C LEU A 19 -19.28 10.39 -21.01
N PHE A 20 -18.19 11.06 -20.66
CA PHE A 20 -18.23 12.32 -19.91
C PHE A 20 -18.53 13.51 -20.82
N ALA A 21 -17.97 13.54 -22.03
CA ALA A 21 -18.13 14.61 -23.00
C ALA A 21 -19.44 14.49 -23.81
N GLY A 22 -19.90 13.26 -24.06
CA GLY A 22 -21.12 12.97 -24.79
C GLY A 22 -22.35 13.06 -23.89
N THR A 23 -23.38 13.78 -24.34
CA THR A 23 -24.64 14.05 -23.63
C THR A 23 -25.56 12.82 -23.51
N GLY A 24 -25.03 11.61 -23.32
CA GLY A 24 -25.85 10.41 -23.20
C GLY A 24 -25.09 9.07 -23.19
N PRO A 25 -25.83 7.97 -22.98
CA PRO A 25 -25.28 6.62 -23.02
C PRO A 25 -24.64 6.28 -24.37
N LEU A 26 -23.60 5.44 -24.35
CA LEU A 26 -22.97 4.91 -25.57
C LEU A 26 -23.36 3.46 -25.78
N SER A 27 -23.62 3.07 -27.02
CA SER A 27 -23.77 1.65 -27.35
C SER A 27 -22.41 0.94 -27.33
N PRO A 28 -22.24 -0.16 -26.57
CA PRO A 28 -21.00 -0.96 -26.55
C PRO A 28 -20.57 -1.49 -27.93
N GLN A 29 -21.53 -1.67 -28.83
CA GLN A 29 -21.30 -2.14 -30.20
C GLN A 29 -21.40 -0.99 -31.23
N GLY A 30 -21.60 0.25 -30.77
CA GLY A 30 -21.76 1.41 -31.63
C GLY A 30 -20.48 1.82 -32.34
N GLU A 31 -20.63 2.57 -33.43
CA GLU A 31 -19.53 3.04 -34.29
C GLU A 31 -18.42 3.72 -33.49
N LEU A 32 -18.76 4.56 -32.50
CA LEU A 32 -17.77 5.26 -31.69
C LEU A 32 -16.85 4.32 -30.90
N ILE A 33 -17.38 3.25 -30.30
CA ILE A 33 -16.56 2.26 -29.57
C ILE A 33 -15.72 1.44 -30.54
N GLN A 34 -16.28 1.07 -31.70
CA GLN A 34 -15.55 0.34 -32.73
C GLN A 34 -14.42 1.18 -33.35
N ASP A 35 -14.67 2.46 -33.60
CA ASP A 35 -13.68 3.40 -34.12
C ASP A 35 -12.58 3.65 -33.11
N LEU A 36 -12.93 3.86 -31.84
CA LEU A 36 -11.95 3.90 -30.76
C LEU A 36 -11.10 2.62 -30.75
N ALA A 37 -11.71 1.44 -30.87
CA ALA A 37 -10.99 0.17 -30.84
C ALA A 37 -10.01 0.00 -32.01
N LYS A 38 -10.15 0.74 -33.12
CA LYS A 38 -9.14 0.76 -34.21
C LYS A 38 -7.83 1.42 -33.78
N PHE A 39 -7.86 2.36 -32.84
CA PHE A 39 -6.69 3.09 -32.36
C PHE A 39 -5.97 2.41 -31.19
N TYR A 40 -6.59 1.40 -30.58
CA TYR A 40 -6.02 0.69 -29.42
C TYR A 40 -5.99 -0.81 -29.69
N PRO A 41 -4.84 -1.50 -29.56
CA PRO A 41 -4.72 -2.93 -29.83
C PRO A 41 -5.28 -3.78 -28.68
N VAL A 42 -6.57 -3.62 -28.37
CA VAL A 42 -7.24 -4.19 -27.19
C VAL A 42 -8.65 -4.64 -27.50
N ASP A 43 -9.11 -5.66 -26.78
CA ASP A 43 -10.48 -6.13 -26.85
C ASP A 43 -11.41 -5.16 -26.09
N ALA A 44 -12.31 -4.51 -26.84
CA ALA A 44 -13.24 -3.54 -26.30
C ALA A 44 -14.19 -4.15 -25.26
N VAL A 45 -14.60 -5.41 -25.43
CA VAL A 45 -15.48 -6.11 -24.50
C VAL A 45 -14.79 -6.31 -23.16
N ILE A 46 -13.51 -6.68 -23.18
CA ILE A 46 -12.73 -6.86 -21.94
C ILE A 46 -12.62 -5.53 -21.19
N ALA A 47 -12.31 -4.43 -21.88
CA ALA A 47 -12.20 -3.12 -21.26
C ALA A 47 -13.53 -2.64 -20.65
N ILE A 48 -14.64 -2.81 -21.36
CA ILE A 48 -15.98 -2.48 -20.87
C ILE A 48 -16.35 -3.33 -19.64
N ASN A 49 -16.08 -4.64 -19.68
CA ASN A 49 -16.33 -5.52 -18.54
C ASN A 49 -15.49 -5.13 -17.31
N GLN A 50 -14.24 -4.72 -17.49
CA GLN A 50 -13.42 -4.19 -16.40
C GLN A 50 -14.02 -2.90 -15.82
N LEU A 51 -14.46 -1.97 -16.67
CA LEU A 51 -15.09 -0.72 -16.21
C LEU A 51 -16.40 -0.96 -15.44
N LEU A 52 -17.18 -1.97 -15.86
CA LEU A 52 -18.37 -2.42 -15.15
C LEU A 52 -18.00 -3.02 -13.79
N ALA A 53 -17.00 -3.91 -13.75
CA ALA A 53 -16.51 -4.52 -12.50
C ALA A 53 -15.92 -3.48 -11.53
N GLU A 54 -15.26 -2.44 -12.06
CA GLU A 54 -14.75 -1.31 -11.29
C GLU A 54 -15.86 -0.34 -10.85
N THR A 55 -17.12 -0.58 -11.24
CA THR A 55 -18.33 0.22 -10.96
C THR A 55 -18.26 1.65 -11.51
N LEU A 56 -17.48 1.87 -12.56
CA LEU A 56 -17.27 3.20 -13.16
C LEU A 56 -18.30 3.51 -14.24
N ILE A 57 -18.75 2.48 -14.93
CA ILE A 57 -19.87 2.54 -15.86
C ILE A 57 -20.98 1.57 -15.41
N ARG A 58 -22.19 1.77 -15.91
CA ARG A 58 -23.33 0.86 -15.75
C ARG A 58 -23.96 0.59 -17.11
N LYS A 59 -24.71 -0.50 -17.21
CA LYS A 59 -25.60 -0.75 -18.34
C LYS A 59 -26.96 -0.10 -18.07
N GLU A 60 -27.49 0.58 -19.08
CA GLU A 60 -28.85 1.10 -19.13
C GLU A 60 -29.82 0.00 -19.59
N GLY A 61 -31.12 0.25 -19.44
CA GLY A 61 -32.17 -0.74 -19.78
C GLY A 61 -32.20 -1.16 -21.25
N ASN A 62 -31.66 -0.32 -22.14
CA ASN A 62 -31.51 -0.61 -23.57
C ASN A 62 -30.17 -1.29 -23.93
N GLY A 63 -29.32 -1.60 -22.95
CA GLY A 63 -28.01 -2.22 -23.16
C GLY A 63 -26.85 -1.24 -23.39
N ASP A 64 -27.14 0.06 -23.52
CA ASP A 64 -26.11 1.08 -23.62
C ASP A 64 -25.35 1.23 -22.29
N ILE A 65 -24.17 1.83 -22.34
CA ILE A 65 -23.34 2.10 -21.16
C ILE A 65 -23.33 3.59 -20.83
N SER A 66 -23.36 3.90 -19.54
CA SER A 66 -23.29 5.27 -19.03
C SER A 66 -22.36 5.34 -17.81
N LEU A 67 -21.85 6.54 -17.50
CA LEU A 67 -21.05 6.74 -16.30
C LEU A 67 -21.91 6.62 -15.04
N THR A 68 -21.40 5.90 -14.04
CA THR A 68 -21.93 5.96 -12.68
C THR A 68 -21.52 7.27 -12.01
N PRO A 69 -22.12 7.65 -10.87
CA PRO A 69 -21.63 8.78 -10.08
C PRO A 69 -20.14 8.67 -9.72
N LYS A 70 -19.64 7.44 -9.52
CA LYS A 70 -18.22 7.18 -9.28
C LYS A 70 -17.37 7.43 -10.53
N GLY A 71 -17.85 7.02 -11.71
CA GLY A 71 -17.20 7.31 -12.99
C GLY A 71 -17.10 8.81 -13.27
N TYR A 72 -18.15 9.58 -13.00
CA TYR A 72 -18.13 11.05 -13.12
C TYR A 72 -17.07 11.71 -12.22
N ARG A 73 -16.98 11.24 -10.97
CA ARG A 73 -15.99 11.76 -10.01
C ARG A 73 -14.55 11.53 -10.45
N ILE A 74 -14.27 10.49 -11.23
CA ILE A 74 -12.92 10.25 -11.75
C ILE A 74 -12.47 11.42 -12.61
N ILE A 75 -13.28 11.83 -13.58
CA ILE A 75 -12.94 12.96 -14.44
C ILE A 75 -12.96 14.28 -13.66
N GLN A 76 -13.94 14.50 -12.77
CA GLN A 76 -14.03 15.74 -12.00
C GLN A 76 -12.85 15.98 -11.04
N PHE A 77 -12.37 14.94 -10.36
CA PHE A 77 -11.32 15.08 -9.34
C PHE A 77 -9.92 14.75 -9.85
N TYR A 78 -9.79 13.87 -10.84
CA TYR A 78 -8.50 13.41 -11.34
C TYR A 78 -8.24 13.83 -12.80
N GLY A 79 -9.22 14.39 -13.50
CA GLY A 79 -9.11 14.81 -14.90
C GLY A 79 -9.22 13.66 -15.90
N ASN A 80 -8.63 12.50 -15.61
CA ASN A 80 -8.71 11.30 -16.45
C ASN A 80 -8.58 10.00 -15.63
N TYR A 81 -8.78 8.87 -16.29
CA TYR A 81 -8.69 7.55 -15.67
C TYR A 81 -7.26 7.17 -15.23
N HIS A 82 -6.23 7.60 -15.95
CA HIS A 82 -4.83 7.32 -15.64
C HIS A 82 -4.42 7.94 -14.29
N GLU A 83 -4.74 9.22 -14.09
CA GLU A 83 -4.45 9.93 -12.84
C GLU A 83 -5.18 9.31 -11.65
N TYR A 84 -6.41 8.82 -11.86
CA TYR A 84 -7.13 8.04 -10.85
C TYR A 84 -6.40 6.73 -10.50
N LEU A 85 -5.91 5.98 -11.50
CA LEU A 85 -5.11 4.78 -11.24
C LEU A 85 -3.81 5.09 -10.50
N HIS A 86 -3.15 6.20 -10.85
CA HIS A 86 -1.94 6.65 -10.18
C HIS A 86 -2.20 7.00 -8.72
N ALA A 87 -3.28 7.73 -8.43
CA ALA A 87 -3.72 8.05 -7.08
C ALA A 87 -4.03 6.79 -6.25
N LEU A 88 -4.75 5.82 -6.82
CA LEU A 88 -5.03 4.54 -6.16
C LEU A 88 -3.76 3.73 -5.87
N LYS A 89 -2.78 3.76 -6.78
CA LYS A 89 -1.51 3.07 -6.59
C LYS A 89 -0.70 3.72 -5.48
N LYS A 90 -0.63 5.05 -5.47
CA LYS A 90 0.04 5.82 -4.42
C LYS A 90 -0.58 5.52 -3.04
N GLN A 91 -1.91 5.58 -2.93
CA GLN A 91 -2.61 5.27 -1.69
C GLN A 91 -2.33 3.85 -1.17
N ARG A 92 -2.25 2.85 -2.07
CA ARG A 92 -1.88 1.47 -1.68
C ARG A 92 -0.46 1.38 -1.15
N ILE A 93 0.49 2.05 -1.80
CA ILE A 93 1.90 2.07 -1.38
C ILE A 93 2.03 2.75 -0.02
N ASP A 94 1.38 3.89 0.18
CA ASP A 94 1.44 4.64 1.43
C ASP A 94 0.84 3.83 2.58
N LYS A 95 -0.29 3.15 2.37
CA LYS A 95 -0.89 2.24 3.36
C LYS A 95 0.01 1.06 3.71
N GLU A 96 0.74 0.52 2.73
CA GLU A 96 1.69 -0.57 2.98
C GLU A 96 2.91 -0.08 3.78
N LYS A 97 3.42 1.11 3.45
CA LYS A 97 4.48 1.76 4.22
C LYS A 97 4.06 2.04 5.66
N GLU A 98 2.84 2.54 5.88
CA GLU A 98 2.29 2.76 7.22
C GLU A 98 2.23 1.46 8.02
N LYS A 99 1.79 0.34 7.43
CA LYS A 99 1.80 -0.96 8.10
C LYS A 99 3.21 -1.44 8.43
N GLN A 100 4.17 -1.23 7.54
CA GLN A 100 5.57 -1.59 7.79
C GLN A 100 6.18 -0.73 8.92
N LEU A 101 5.89 0.57 8.92
CA LEU A 101 6.29 1.48 10.00
C LEU A 101 5.66 1.07 11.33
N ASP A 102 4.35 0.81 11.36
CA ASP A 102 3.62 0.37 12.56
C ASP A 102 4.17 -0.96 13.10
N SER A 103 4.43 -1.94 12.22
CA SER A 103 5.03 -3.21 12.64
C SER A 103 6.47 -3.06 13.14
N LYS A 104 7.28 -2.16 12.54
CA LYS A 104 8.64 -1.85 13.00
C LYS A 104 8.63 -1.16 14.36
N VAL A 105 7.73 -0.19 14.57
CA VAL A 105 7.54 0.47 15.86
C VAL A 105 7.14 -0.56 16.92
N LYS A 106 6.13 -1.41 16.65
CA LYS A 106 5.72 -2.48 17.58
C LYS A 106 6.87 -3.42 17.94
N LYS A 107 7.64 -3.86 16.94
CA LYS A 107 8.81 -4.73 17.17
C LYS A 107 9.90 -4.03 17.98
N SER A 108 10.17 -2.75 17.70
CA SER A 108 11.14 -1.95 18.44
C SER A 108 10.71 -1.72 19.89
N THR A 109 9.43 -1.46 20.14
CA THR A 109 8.89 -1.28 21.50
C THR A 109 9.00 -2.56 22.31
N ILE A 110 8.67 -3.72 21.74
CA ILE A 110 8.82 -5.02 22.41
C ILE A 110 10.29 -5.31 22.71
N PHE A 111 11.18 -5.10 21.74
CA PHE A 111 12.62 -5.33 21.92
C PHE A 111 13.22 -4.41 22.98
N SER A 112 12.83 -3.12 22.99
CA SER A 112 13.26 -2.16 24.01
C SER A 112 12.77 -2.56 25.41
N ASN A 113 11.52 -3.01 25.54
CA ASN A 113 10.99 -3.49 26.82
C ASN A 113 11.72 -4.75 27.30
N TYR A 114 12.02 -5.68 26.39
CA TYR A 114 12.79 -6.87 26.71
C TYR A 114 14.22 -6.53 27.15
N LEU A 115 14.95 -5.71 26.38
CA LEU A 115 16.30 -5.28 26.75
C LEU A 115 16.33 -4.54 28.09
N ASN A 116 15.37 -3.66 28.34
CA ASN A 116 15.29 -2.92 29.59
C ASN A 116 15.08 -3.89 30.78
N ALA A 117 14.13 -4.84 30.66
CA ALA A 117 13.88 -5.86 31.68
C ALA A 117 15.12 -6.76 31.91
N THR A 118 15.75 -7.24 30.83
CA THR A 118 16.96 -8.06 30.92
C THR A 118 18.13 -7.30 31.55
N SER A 119 18.33 -6.03 31.18
CA SER A 119 19.41 -5.20 31.74
C SER A 119 19.24 -4.95 33.24
N ALA A 120 18.00 -4.76 33.72
CA ALA A 120 17.70 -4.61 35.13
C ALA A 120 17.99 -5.91 35.91
N ILE A 121 17.60 -7.07 35.37
CA ILE A 121 17.88 -8.38 35.99
C ILE A 121 19.39 -8.65 36.01
N CYS A 122 20.11 -8.42 34.91
CA CYS A 122 21.56 -8.59 34.86
C CYS A 122 22.28 -7.67 35.85
N SER A 123 21.79 -6.44 36.04
CA SER A 123 22.36 -5.50 37.02
C SER A 123 22.18 -5.99 38.45
N ILE A 124 20.99 -6.52 38.80
CA ILE A 124 20.71 -7.11 40.12
C ILE A 124 21.58 -8.34 40.37
N VAL A 125 21.66 -9.25 39.39
CA VAL A 125 22.49 -10.46 39.50
C VAL A 125 23.96 -10.11 39.61
N GLY A 126 24.45 -9.17 38.80
CA GLY A 126 25.83 -8.69 38.84
C GLY A 126 26.17 -8.00 40.18
N PHE A 127 25.23 -7.25 40.75
CA PHE A 127 25.40 -6.64 42.06
C PHE A 127 25.51 -7.68 43.18
N ILE A 128 24.61 -8.69 43.19
CA ILE A 128 24.65 -9.78 44.17
C ILE A 128 25.93 -10.61 44.02
N ALA A 129 26.31 -10.96 42.79
CA ALA A 129 27.56 -11.68 42.51
C ALA A 129 28.78 -10.85 42.93
N GLY A 130 28.78 -9.54 42.68
CA GLY A 130 29.84 -8.63 43.10
C GLY A 130 30.01 -8.57 44.62
N ILE A 131 28.91 -8.51 45.37
CA ILE A 131 28.94 -8.55 46.84
C ILE A 131 29.51 -9.90 47.34
N LEU A 132 29.04 -11.02 46.78
CA LEU A 132 29.50 -12.36 47.20
C LEU A 132 30.97 -12.60 46.85
N SER A 133 31.41 -12.18 45.67
CA SER A 133 32.79 -12.29 45.23
C SER A 133 33.72 -11.35 46.00
N ALA A 134 33.25 -10.21 46.50
CA ALA A 134 34.07 -9.31 47.32
C ALA A 134 34.59 -10.00 48.59
N ASP A 135 33.82 -10.92 49.17
CA ASP A 135 34.23 -11.66 50.37
C ASP A 135 35.30 -12.72 50.04
N GLN A 136 35.16 -13.40 48.89
CA GLN A 136 36.19 -14.31 48.39
C GLN A 136 37.50 -13.59 48.03
N ILE A 137 37.41 -12.42 47.39
CA ILE A 137 38.56 -11.59 47.05
C ILE A 137 39.25 -11.08 48.31
N LYS A 138 38.49 -10.57 49.30
CA LYS A 138 39.03 -10.18 50.61
C LYS A 138 39.76 -11.32 51.29
N ARG A 139 39.20 -12.54 51.25
CA ARG A 139 39.82 -13.74 51.82
C ARG A 139 41.13 -14.12 51.13
N ILE A 140 41.20 -14.04 49.80
CA ILE A 140 42.43 -14.29 49.03
C ILE A 140 43.49 -13.22 49.35
N LEU A 141 43.08 -11.94 49.42
CA LEU A 141 43.98 -10.83 49.73
C LEU A 141 44.57 -10.95 51.14
N ALA A 142 43.75 -11.33 52.13
CA ALA A 142 44.19 -11.55 53.50
C ALA A 142 45.19 -12.71 53.61
N TRP A 143 44.96 -13.79 52.86
CA TRP A 143 45.89 -14.93 52.81
C TRP A 143 47.25 -14.54 52.21
N LEU A 144 47.25 -13.78 51.10
CA LEU A 144 48.47 -13.28 50.46
C LEU A 144 49.27 -12.32 51.36
N LEU A 145 48.59 -11.44 52.09
CA LEU A 145 49.25 -10.50 53.00
C LEU A 145 49.73 -11.16 54.31
N SER A 146 49.19 -12.32 54.68
CA SER A 146 49.63 -13.11 55.84
C SER A 146 50.78 -14.07 55.53
N THR A 147 51.11 -14.26 54.25
CA THR A 147 52.21 -15.13 53.78
C THR A 147 53.44 -14.34 53.31
N ALA A 148 53.42 -13.01 53.47
CA ALA A 148 54.55 -12.10 53.38
C ALA A 148 55.06 -11.73 54.78
#